data_AF-A0AAU2SV28-F1
#
_entry.id   AF-A0AAU2SV28-F1
#
_cell.length_a   1.000
_cell.length_b   1.000
_cell.length_c   1.000
_cell.angle_alpha   90.00
_cell.angle_beta   90.00
_cell.angle_gamma   90.00
#
_symmetry.space_group_name_H-M   'P 1'
#
loop_
_entity.id
_entity.type
_entity.pdbx_description
1 polymer ?
#
loop_
_entity_poly.entity_id
_entity_poly.type
_entity_poly.pdbx_seq_one_letter_code
_entity_poly.pdbx_strand_id
1 'polypeptide(L)'
;MTSDNSMTSNNSTTSDNSATGKSSTTRLRTARRRTAVAAGLALALGLGVTAQASAGSPRSVSGKPSDNITRIADFYGAYIDAVTDEGGGKLADELRKHYLTPAFQKELAAWEDKNHADGVLQAQNVPLAWKVTDNGTANYTEAVVTLTWGSDTTQLIVDMTRGTHKIFHIGTKGVAAG
;
A
#
# COMPACT_ATOMS: atom_id res chain seq x y z
N MET A 1 -25.24 -41.71 52.33
CA MET A 1 -25.98 -40.44 52.09
C MET A 1 -26.52 -40.50 50.67
N THR A 2 -27.81 -40.26 50.52
CA THR A 2 -28.57 -40.38 49.27
C THR A 2 -28.31 -39.19 48.34
N SER A 3 -28.41 -39.44 47.04
CA SER A 3 -28.47 -38.40 46.01
C SER A 3 -29.83 -37.70 46.04
N ASP A 4 -29.85 -36.41 45.73
CA ASP A 4 -31.06 -35.71 45.28
C ASP A 4 -30.80 -34.90 44.01
N ASN A 5 -31.88 -34.73 43.24
CA ASN A 5 -31.92 -34.24 41.86
C ASN A 5 -33.09 -33.24 41.72
N SER A 6 -33.34 -32.74 40.50
CA SER A 6 -34.48 -31.87 40.12
C SER A 6 -34.26 -30.39 40.44
N MET A 7 -34.30 -29.44 39.50
CA MET A 7 -35.35 -29.09 38.51
C MET A 7 -36.68 -28.64 39.14
N THR A 8 -36.99 -27.36 38.94
CA THR A 8 -38.30 -26.69 38.79
C THR A 8 -38.04 -25.18 38.97
N SER A 9 -38.78 -24.21 38.45
CA SER A 9 -39.68 -24.06 37.30
C SER A 9 -40.13 -22.60 37.32
N ASN A 10 -40.32 -22.03 36.14
CA ASN A 10 -40.94 -20.74 35.83
C ASN A 10 -42.20 -20.40 36.68
N ASN A 11 -42.54 -19.12 36.86
CA ASN A 11 -43.53 -18.41 36.01
C ASN A 11 -44.16 -17.15 36.68
N SER A 12 -44.68 -16.24 35.84
CA SER A 12 -45.70 -15.20 36.13
C SER A 12 -45.29 -14.00 37.02
N THR A 13 -45.87 -12.79 36.89
CA THR A 13 -47.09 -12.39 36.17
C THR A 13 -47.01 -10.99 35.54
N THR A 14 -47.60 -10.86 34.35
CA THR A 14 -48.04 -9.66 33.64
C THR A 14 -48.84 -8.65 34.48
N SER A 15 -48.83 -7.36 34.11
CA SER A 15 -50.05 -6.53 34.10
C SER A 15 -49.91 -5.40 33.08
N ASP A 16 -50.86 -5.34 32.15
CA ASP A 16 -50.97 -4.35 31.08
C ASP A 16 -51.43 -2.97 31.59
N ASN A 17 -51.27 -1.93 30.76
CA ASN A 17 -52.47 -1.25 30.26
C ASN A 17 -52.24 -0.35 29.05
N SER A 18 -53.12 -0.52 28.05
CA SER A 18 -53.22 0.29 26.84
C SER A 18 -54.17 1.47 27.05
N ALA A 19 -53.95 2.61 26.39
CA ALA A 19 -55.03 3.60 26.16
C ALA A 19 -54.76 4.54 24.96
N THR A 20 -55.38 4.24 23.81
CA THR A 20 -55.55 5.20 22.71
C THR A 20 -56.66 6.22 23.02
N GLY A 21 -56.46 7.51 22.70
CA GLY A 21 -57.45 8.58 22.87
C GLY A 21 -57.56 9.54 21.68
N LYS A 22 -58.65 9.41 20.92
CA LYS A 22 -59.19 10.37 19.91
C LYS A 22 -59.82 11.59 20.60
N SER A 23 -60.12 12.76 20.03
CA SER A 23 -59.80 13.45 18.76
C SER A 23 -60.33 14.91 18.83
N SER A 24 -59.94 15.74 17.84
CA SER A 24 -60.76 16.80 17.20
C SER A 24 -60.61 18.26 17.69
N THR A 25 -60.07 19.13 16.82
CA THR A 25 -60.63 20.43 16.36
C THR A 25 -59.54 21.22 15.59
N THR A 26 -59.87 22.14 14.67
CA THR A 26 -60.24 21.87 13.26
C THR A 26 -60.51 23.20 12.54
N ARG A 27 -59.96 23.43 11.33
CA ARG A 27 -60.64 24.09 10.16
C ARG A 27 -59.73 24.26 8.92
N LEU A 28 -60.20 23.75 7.76
CA LEU A 28 -60.31 24.41 6.42
C LEU A 28 -59.03 25.00 5.74
N ARG A 29 -58.81 25.00 4.41
CA ARG A 29 -59.55 24.48 3.23
C ARG A 29 -58.65 24.49 1.96
N THR A 30 -58.90 23.57 1.04
CA THR A 30 -58.86 23.75 -0.45
C THR A 30 -57.55 24.16 -1.18
N ALA A 31 -56.92 23.14 -1.77
CA ALA A 31 -56.41 23.02 -3.16
C ALA A 31 -55.96 24.23 -4.01
N ARG A 32 -54.78 24.11 -4.63
CA ARG A 32 -54.57 24.35 -6.08
C ARG A 32 -53.40 23.52 -6.65
N ARG A 33 -53.54 22.96 -7.86
CA ARG A 33 -52.44 22.31 -8.61
C ARG A 33 -51.74 23.32 -9.53
N ARG A 34 -50.48 22.98 -9.89
CA ARG A 34 -49.64 23.50 -10.99
C ARG A 34 -49.04 24.90 -10.84
N THR A 35 -47.72 24.93 -10.80
CA THR A 35 -46.91 25.68 -11.79
C THR A 35 -45.54 25.03 -11.90
N ALA A 36 -45.13 24.64 -13.11
CA ALA A 36 -43.73 24.40 -13.42
C ALA A 36 -43.15 25.73 -13.90
N VAL A 37 -41.91 26.03 -13.50
CA VAL A 37 -41.09 27.07 -14.14
C VAL A 37 -39.74 26.46 -14.42
N ALA A 38 -39.31 26.57 -15.67
CA ALA A 38 -38.06 26.03 -16.17
C ALA A 38 -36.94 27.10 -16.15
N ALA A 39 -35.77 26.69 -16.65
CA ALA A 39 -34.65 27.54 -17.06
C ALA A 39 -33.80 28.18 -15.94
N GLY A 40 -32.61 27.61 -15.77
CA GLY A 40 -31.42 28.24 -15.21
C GLY A 40 -30.21 27.94 -16.11
N LEU A 41 -30.27 28.32 -17.40
CA LEU A 41 -29.14 28.17 -18.32
C LEU A 41 -28.22 29.40 -18.21
N ALA A 42 -27.16 29.29 -17.42
CA ALA A 42 -26.12 30.30 -17.34
C ALA A 42 -24.91 29.87 -18.21
N LEU A 43 -24.86 30.35 -19.46
CA LEU A 43 -23.69 30.20 -20.33
C LEU A 43 -22.68 31.32 -20.01
N ALA A 44 -21.79 31.07 -19.05
CA ALA A 44 -20.64 31.94 -18.78
C ALA A 44 -19.45 31.50 -19.66
N LEU A 45 -19.32 32.10 -20.85
CA LEU A 45 -18.13 31.96 -21.68
C LEU A 45 -17.04 32.92 -21.18
N GLY A 46 -16.08 32.40 -20.41
CA GLY A 46 -15.02 33.21 -19.81
C GLY A 46 -13.81 32.39 -19.37
N LEU A 47 -12.92 32.08 -20.32
CA LEU A 47 -11.49 31.74 -20.18
C LEU A 47 -11.04 31.24 -18.80
N GLY A 48 -11.27 29.96 -18.53
CA GLY A 48 -10.79 29.30 -17.33
C GLY A 48 -11.19 27.84 -17.27
N VAL A 49 -10.55 26.98 -18.08
CA VAL A 49 -10.57 25.55 -17.80
C VAL A 49 -9.73 25.36 -16.54
N THR A 50 -10.38 25.46 -15.38
CA THR A 50 -9.89 24.80 -14.19
C THR A 50 -9.96 23.32 -14.47
N ALA A 51 -8.83 22.76 -14.93
CA ALA A 51 -8.65 21.33 -14.99
C ALA A 51 -8.82 20.82 -13.55
N GLN A 52 -10.01 20.33 -13.23
CA GLN A 52 -10.29 19.75 -11.93
C GLN A 52 -9.47 18.47 -11.85
N ALA A 53 -8.26 18.60 -11.31
CA ALA A 53 -7.32 17.52 -11.15
C ALA A 53 -8.01 16.44 -10.31
N SER A 54 -8.42 15.36 -10.97
CA SER A 54 -9.01 14.23 -10.29
C SER A 54 -7.89 13.58 -9.50
N ALA A 55 -7.80 13.90 -8.20
CA ALA A 55 -7.05 13.08 -7.27
C ALA A 55 -7.54 11.63 -7.48
N GLY A 56 -6.62 10.74 -7.84
CA GLY A 56 -6.95 9.34 -8.07
C GLY A 56 -7.59 8.73 -6.82
N SER A 57 -8.40 7.69 -7.00
CA SER A 57 -9.02 6.97 -5.89
C SER A 57 -7.96 6.63 -4.81
N PRO A 58 -8.24 6.82 -3.52
CA PRO A 58 -7.27 6.55 -2.46
C PRO A 58 -6.66 5.15 -2.60
N ARG A 59 -5.33 5.07 -2.71
CA ARG A 59 -4.58 3.81 -2.73
C ARG A 59 -4.14 3.44 -1.32
N SER A 60 -4.34 2.17 -0.95
CA SER A 60 -3.75 1.58 0.24
C SER A 60 -2.45 0.85 -0.12
N VAL A 61 -1.50 0.82 0.80
CA VAL A 61 -0.31 -0.04 0.76
C VAL A 61 -0.30 -0.86 2.05
N SER A 62 -0.11 -2.17 1.91
CA SER A 62 -0.06 -3.11 3.02
C SER A 62 1.21 -3.92 2.93
N GLY A 63 1.84 -4.19 4.07
CA GLY A 63 3.06 -4.99 4.17
C GLY A 63 3.14 -5.69 5.52
N LYS A 64 4.09 -6.61 5.67
CA LYS A 64 4.35 -7.33 6.92
C LYS A 64 5.85 -7.33 7.26
N PRO A 65 6.28 -6.94 8.47
CA PRO A 65 7.71 -6.92 8.82
C PRO A 65 8.43 -8.28 8.74
N SER A 66 7.68 -9.39 8.79
CA SER A 66 8.20 -10.76 8.65
C SER A 66 8.18 -11.29 7.22
N ASP A 67 7.76 -10.48 6.24
CA ASP A 67 7.74 -10.84 4.83
C ASP A 67 8.96 -10.24 4.13
N ASN A 68 9.74 -11.09 3.46
CA ASN A 68 10.93 -10.69 2.75
C ASN A 68 10.61 -9.85 1.50
N ILE A 69 9.46 -10.05 0.86
CA ILE A 69 9.07 -9.26 -0.32
C ILE A 69 8.73 -7.84 0.11
N THR A 70 7.94 -7.66 1.17
CA THR A 70 7.73 -6.37 1.84
C THR A 70 9.08 -5.75 2.20
N ARG A 71 10.00 -6.49 2.84
CA ARG A 71 11.28 -5.94 3.29
C ARG A 71 12.23 -5.52 2.15
N ILE A 72 12.18 -6.18 1.00
CA ILE A 72 12.88 -5.76 -0.23
C ILE A 72 12.23 -4.48 -0.78
N ALA A 73 10.90 -4.37 -0.76
CA ALA A 73 10.19 -3.16 -1.16
C ALA A 73 10.51 -1.96 -0.25
N ASP A 74 10.52 -2.16 1.07
CA ASP A 74 10.91 -1.13 2.06
C ASP A 74 12.33 -0.63 1.80
N PHE A 75 13.26 -1.54 1.48
CA PHE A 75 14.64 -1.18 1.11
C PHE A 75 14.70 -0.33 -0.15
N TYR A 76 14.12 -0.81 -1.27
CA TYR A 76 14.19 -0.09 -2.54
C TYR A 76 13.48 1.26 -2.48
N GLY A 77 12.37 1.38 -1.76
CA GLY A 77 11.71 2.66 -1.50
C GLY A 77 12.65 3.64 -0.79
N ALA A 78 13.05 3.32 0.45
CA ALA A 78 13.89 4.20 1.25
C ALA A 78 15.26 4.49 0.59
N TYR A 79 15.80 3.53 -0.16
CA TYR A 79 17.07 3.70 -0.88
C TYR A 79 16.93 4.65 -2.07
N ILE A 80 15.88 4.51 -2.89
CA ILE A 80 15.63 5.40 -4.01
C ILE A 80 15.29 6.81 -3.52
N ASP A 81 14.53 6.95 -2.43
CA ASP A 81 14.28 8.24 -1.79
C ASP A 81 15.59 8.90 -1.33
N ALA A 82 16.47 8.17 -0.63
CA ALA A 82 17.77 8.66 -0.18
C ALA A 82 18.71 9.09 -1.32
N VAL A 83 18.73 8.35 -2.43
CA VAL A 83 19.53 8.71 -3.61
C VAL A 83 18.90 9.88 -4.37
N THR A 84 17.57 10.02 -4.39
CA THR A 84 16.86 11.15 -5.03
C THR A 84 17.06 12.46 -4.27
N ASP A 85 16.85 12.43 -2.94
CA ASP A 85 16.75 13.64 -2.12
C ASP A 85 18.13 14.15 -1.65
N GLU A 86 19.07 13.24 -1.32
CA GLU A 86 20.40 13.59 -0.80
C GLU A 86 21.53 13.39 -1.84
N GLY A 87 21.23 12.82 -3.01
CA GLY A 87 22.25 12.39 -3.99
C GLY A 87 23.03 11.15 -3.54
N GLY A 88 22.52 10.41 -2.55
CA GLY A 88 23.18 9.29 -1.90
C GLY A 88 23.95 9.72 -0.63
N GLY A 89 25.04 9.02 -0.32
CA GLY A 89 25.85 9.28 0.87
C GLY A 89 25.29 8.62 2.14
N LYS A 90 25.37 9.31 3.29
CA LYS A 90 25.27 8.66 4.62
C LYS A 90 23.98 7.87 4.84
N LEU A 91 22.83 8.36 4.38
CA LEU A 91 21.56 7.63 4.52
C LEU A 91 21.56 6.36 3.66
N ALA A 92 22.00 6.46 2.41
CA ALA A 92 22.16 5.32 1.50
C ALA A 92 23.15 4.27 2.05
N ASP A 93 24.26 4.70 2.66
CA ASP A 93 25.25 3.83 3.30
C ASP A 93 24.68 3.06 4.51
N GLU A 94 23.95 3.73 5.40
CA GLU A 94 23.32 3.07 6.55
C GLU A 94 22.17 2.14 6.12
N LEU A 95 21.43 2.47 5.04
CA LEU A 95 20.46 1.57 4.42
C LEU A 95 21.15 0.33 3.83
N ARG A 96 22.22 0.50 3.04
CA ARG A 96 23.03 -0.62 2.52
C ARG A 96 23.51 -1.51 3.67
N LYS A 97 24.03 -0.93 4.75
CA LYS A 97 24.46 -1.63 5.96
C LYS A 97 23.31 -2.33 6.71
N HIS A 98 22.11 -1.75 6.73
CA HIS A 98 20.93 -2.33 7.36
C HIS A 98 20.30 -3.47 6.55
N TYR A 99 20.33 -3.43 5.23
CA TYR A 99 19.63 -4.40 4.38
C TYR A 99 20.54 -5.44 3.70
N LEU A 100 21.80 -5.12 3.38
CA LEU A 100 22.71 -6.04 2.69
C LEU A 100 23.61 -6.80 3.68
N THR A 101 24.11 -7.97 3.27
CA THR A 101 25.18 -8.67 4.01
C THR A 101 26.52 -7.93 3.89
N PRO A 102 27.42 -8.00 4.89
CA PRO A 102 28.75 -7.36 4.81
C PRO A 102 29.69 -7.95 3.75
N ALA A 103 29.42 -9.18 3.27
CA ALA A 103 30.14 -9.76 2.13
C ALA A 103 29.68 -9.10 0.84
N PHE A 104 28.37 -9.11 0.60
CA PHE A 104 27.77 -8.53 -0.60
C PHE A 104 28.03 -7.01 -0.73
N GLN A 105 28.10 -6.26 0.37
CA GLN A 105 28.50 -4.84 0.33
C GLN A 105 29.90 -4.62 -0.29
N LYS A 106 30.84 -5.56 -0.13
CA LYS A 106 32.18 -5.48 -0.74
C LYS A 106 32.17 -5.83 -2.22
N GLU A 107 31.37 -6.82 -2.58
CA GLU A 107 31.13 -7.20 -3.98
C GLU A 107 30.46 -6.07 -4.74
N LEU A 108 29.50 -5.38 -4.10
CA LEU A 108 28.87 -4.18 -4.62
C LEU A 108 29.91 -3.07 -4.84
N ALA A 109 30.69 -2.70 -3.84
CA ALA A 109 31.71 -1.65 -3.97
C ALA A 109 32.71 -1.94 -5.10
N ALA A 110 33.19 -3.19 -5.21
CA ALA A 110 34.08 -3.60 -6.30
C ALA A 110 33.41 -3.56 -7.70
N TRP A 111 32.09 -3.76 -7.77
CA TRP A 111 31.30 -3.56 -8.99
C TRP A 111 31.14 -2.07 -9.30
N GLU A 112 30.86 -1.23 -8.29
CA GLU A 112 30.67 0.22 -8.44
C GLU A 112 31.95 0.91 -8.92
N ASP A 113 33.10 0.58 -8.31
CA ASP A 113 34.44 1.05 -8.72
C ASP A 113 34.74 0.73 -10.19
N LYS A 114 34.25 -0.42 -10.69
CA LYS A 114 34.48 -0.90 -12.06
C LYS A 114 33.52 -0.31 -13.08
N ASN A 115 32.26 -0.10 -12.71
CA ASN A 115 31.19 0.27 -13.65
C ASN A 115 30.80 1.76 -13.56
N HIS A 116 31.28 2.49 -12.54
CA HIS A 116 30.97 3.90 -12.29
C HIS A 116 29.45 4.17 -12.28
N ALA A 117 28.72 3.31 -11.59
CA ALA A 117 27.27 3.28 -11.49
C ALA A 117 26.87 2.83 -10.07
N ASP A 118 25.65 3.14 -9.63
CA ASP A 118 25.09 2.62 -8.38
C ASP A 118 24.86 1.10 -8.51
N GLY A 119 25.41 0.31 -7.60
CA GLY A 119 25.34 -1.16 -7.66
C GLY A 119 24.02 -1.77 -7.16
N VAL A 120 23.22 -1.03 -6.39
CA VAL A 120 21.86 -1.44 -5.98
C VAL A 120 20.88 -1.28 -7.15
N LEU A 121 21.05 -0.21 -7.92
CA LEU A 121 20.23 0.13 -9.09
C LEU A 121 20.79 -0.45 -10.41
N GLN A 122 22.07 -0.81 -10.41
CA GLN A 122 22.89 -1.16 -11.59
C GLN A 122 22.81 -0.13 -12.72
N ALA A 123 22.79 1.15 -12.35
CA ALA A 123 22.56 2.29 -13.24
C ALA A 123 23.27 3.56 -12.76
N GLN A 124 23.46 4.53 -13.66
CA GLN A 124 24.08 5.84 -13.34
C GLN A 124 23.05 6.89 -12.91
N ASN A 125 21.77 6.64 -13.19
CA ASN A 125 20.64 7.51 -12.86
C ASN A 125 19.73 6.86 -11.82
N VAL A 126 18.69 7.59 -11.41
CA VAL A 126 17.69 7.13 -10.43
C VAL A 126 16.38 6.81 -11.16
N PRO A 127 15.68 5.70 -10.83
CA PRO A 127 14.46 5.31 -11.54
C PRO A 127 13.26 6.14 -11.09
N LEU A 128 12.35 6.42 -12.03
CA LEU A 128 11.10 7.15 -11.81
C LEU A 128 10.05 6.34 -11.05
N ALA A 129 10.14 5.01 -11.13
CA ALA A 129 9.29 4.08 -10.40
C ALA A 129 9.99 2.73 -10.22
N TRP A 130 9.57 1.97 -9.23
CA TRP A 130 10.05 0.62 -8.97
C TRP A 130 8.89 -0.31 -8.59
N LYS A 131 9.06 -1.61 -8.80
CA LYS A 131 8.11 -2.66 -8.40
C LYS A 131 8.88 -3.92 -8.00
N VAL A 132 8.57 -4.47 -6.83
CA VAL A 132 9.08 -5.78 -6.38
C VAL A 132 8.03 -6.86 -6.68
N THR A 133 8.46 -8.06 -7.07
CA THR A 133 7.58 -9.22 -7.32
C THR A 133 8.32 -10.49 -6.89
N ASP A 134 7.63 -11.41 -6.20
CA ASP A 134 8.22 -12.70 -5.78
C ASP A 134 8.52 -13.60 -6.99
N ASN A 135 9.68 -14.27 -6.99
CA ASN A 135 10.09 -15.23 -8.02
C ASN A 135 10.05 -16.70 -7.56
N GLY A 136 9.68 -16.99 -6.29
CA GLY A 136 9.19 -18.31 -5.87
C GLY A 136 10.24 -19.39 -5.59
N THR A 137 11.48 -19.05 -5.20
CA THR A 137 12.51 -20.07 -4.86
C THR A 137 12.31 -20.71 -3.48
N ALA A 138 12.93 -21.89 -3.25
CA ALA A 138 12.72 -22.67 -2.03
C ALA A 138 13.65 -22.34 -0.85
N ASN A 139 14.93 -22.05 -1.12
CA ASN A 139 15.98 -21.98 -0.09
C ASN A 139 16.27 -20.56 0.43
N TYR A 140 15.94 -19.55 -0.39
CA TYR A 140 16.03 -18.13 -0.07
C TYR A 140 14.73 -17.43 -0.51
N THR A 141 14.66 -16.11 -0.44
CA THR A 141 13.63 -15.35 -1.16
C THR A 141 14.29 -14.70 -2.36
N GLU A 142 13.83 -15.04 -3.55
CA GLU A 142 14.24 -14.41 -4.81
C GLU A 142 13.13 -13.44 -5.22
N ALA A 143 13.47 -12.19 -5.51
CA ALA A 143 12.52 -11.20 -5.98
C ALA A 143 13.00 -10.56 -7.29
N VAL A 144 12.06 -10.32 -8.20
CA VAL A 144 12.28 -9.48 -9.37
C VAL A 144 11.95 -8.03 -9.00
N VAL A 145 12.95 -7.17 -9.04
CA VAL A 145 12.81 -5.72 -8.92
C VAL A 145 12.82 -5.12 -10.31
N THR A 146 11.66 -4.63 -10.76
CA THR A 146 11.52 -3.86 -12.00
C THR A 146 11.78 -2.39 -11.70
N LEU A 147 12.72 -1.77 -12.40
CA LEU A 147 13.02 -0.33 -12.32
C LEU A 147 12.60 0.35 -13.62
N THR A 148 11.97 1.53 -13.52
CA THR A 148 11.41 2.28 -14.67
C THR A 148 12.15 3.60 -14.86
N TRP A 149 12.61 3.88 -16.08
CA TRP A 149 13.52 5.00 -16.38
C TRP A 149 12.92 6.07 -17.32
N GLY A 150 11.69 5.86 -17.77
CA GLY A 150 11.04 6.64 -18.82
C GLY A 150 10.04 5.75 -19.55
N SER A 151 10.23 5.54 -20.85
CA SER A 151 9.56 4.46 -21.61
C SER A 151 10.06 3.06 -21.25
N ASP A 152 11.26 2.97 -20.67
CA ASP A 152 12.01 1.73 -20.59
C ASP A 152 12.05 1.18 -19.16
N THR A 153 12.24 -0.13 -19.04
CA THR A 153 12.37 -0.82 -17.75
C THR A 153 13.56 -1.77 -17.74
N THR A 154 14.20 -1.92 -16.58
CA THR A 154 15.19 -2.97 -16.31
C THR A 154 14.68 -3.89 -15.21
N GLN A 155 15.21 -5.12 -15.15
CA GLN A 155 14.87 -6.10 -14.11
C GLN A 155 16.14 -6.56 -13.40
N LEU A 156 16.11 -6.51 -12.08
CA LEU A 156 17.13 -7.04 -11.20
C LEU A 156 16.54 -8.21 -10.41
N ILE A 157 17.26 -9.32 -10.34
CA ILE A 157 17.00 -10.41 -9.42
C ILE A 157 17.71 -10.09 -8.11
N VAL A 158 16.98 -10.16 -7.01
CA VAL A 158 17.43 -9.78 -5.67
C VAL A 158 17.20 -10.95 -4.73
N ASP A 159 18.28 -11.48 -4.17
CA ASP A 159 18.22 -12.66 -3.29
C ASP A 159 18.41 -12.26 -1.83
N MET A 160 17.46 -12.66 -1.00
CA MET A 160 17.41 -12.38 0.44
C MET A 160 17.41 -13.69 1.26
N THR A 161 18.28 -13.75 2.27
CA THR A 161 18.32 -14.86 3.21
C THR A 161 17.06 -14.91 4.07
N ARG A 162 16.43 -16.09 4.21
CA ARG A 162 15.21 -16.24 5.04
C ARG A 162 15.47 -16.11 6.55
N GLY A 163 16.68 -16.43 7.00
CA GLY A 163 17.03 -16.42 8.43
C GLY A 163 17.51 -15.07 8.99
N THR A 164 18.22 -14.27 8.20
CA THR A 164 18.73 -12.95 8.65
C THR A 164 18.03 -11.76 8.01
N HIS A 165 17.14 -12.01 7.04
CA HIS A 165 16.39 -10.98 6.31
C HIS A 165 17.32 -9.92 5.65
N LYS A 166 18.49 -10.39 5.19
CA LYS A 166 19.51 -9.61 4.47
C LYS A 166 19.59 -10.01 3.01
N ILE A 167 19.72 -9.01 2.15
CA ILE A 167 20.05 -9.15 0.72
C ILE A 167 21.51 -9.59 0.61
N PHE A 168 21.77 -10.63 -0.17
CA PHE A 168 23.11 -11.16 -0.42
C PHE A 168 23.48 -11.20 -1.91
N HIS A 169 22.56 -10.83 -2.80
CA HIS A 169 22.80 -10.70 -4.23
C HIS A 169 21.81 -9.72 -4.86
N ILE A 170 22.30 -8.96 -5.85
CA ILE A 170 21.52 -8.13 -6.79
C ILE A 170 22.19 -8.30 -8.16
N GLY A 171 21.45 -8.69 -9.19
CA GLY A 171 22.02 -8.87 -10.53
C GLY A 171 20.98 -9.09 -11.62
N THR A 172 21.42 -9.17 -12.88
CA THR A 172 20.53 -9.49 -14.02
C THR A 172 20.15 -10.98 -14.12
N LYS A 173 20.66 -11.82 -13.20
CA LYS A 173 20.36 -13.25 -13.03
C LYS A 173 20.41 -13.56 -11.53
N GLY A 174 19.58 -14.48 -11.04
CA GLY A 174 19.67 -14.98 -9.65
C GLY A 174 20.84 -15.94 -9.44
N VAL A 175 21.22 -16.18 -8.18
CA VAL A 175 22.39 -17.02 -7.86
C VAL A 175 22.30 -18.48 -8.31
N ALA A 176 21.09 -19.00 -8.59
CA ALA A 176 20.88 -20.35 -9.11
C ALA A 176 21.01 -20.48 -10.64
N ALA A 177 21.26 -19.37 -11.35
CA ALA A 177 21.33 -19.31 -12.82
C ALA A 177 22.74 -18.98 -13.36
N GLY A 178 23.78 -19.22 -12.55
CA GLY A 178 25.20 -19.01 -12.86
C GLY A 178 26.02 -20.29 -12.75
#